data_AF-A0A8X7MY77-F1
#
_entry.id   AF-A0A8X7MY77-F1
#
_cell.length_a   1.000
_cell.length_b   1.000
_cell.length_c   1.000
_cell.angle_alpha   90.00
_cell.angle_beta   90.00
_cell.angle_gamma   90.00
#
_symmetry.space_group_name_H-M   'P 1'
#
loop_
_entity.id
_entity.type
_entity.pdbx_description
1 polymer ?
#
loop_
_entity_poly.entity_id
_entity_poly.type
_entity_poly.pdbx_seq_one_letter_code
_entity_poly.pdbx_strand_id
1 'polypeptide(L)'
;MVEALSAALSGLPQVQEYINNLLEWREHYVSAWTDKHLHLNSTSSSRVEGAHHSFKKFLNSSVGDLPLLGRRLHDHFVLQQVGIYHVIDNDRRSISVRIGALSLFAEVRGNISSYAMNLAYEQMSIANRFKTLGSAPCSSNFSASMGIPCAHQIEAYLDDGLPLPMDSFNKQWWLELRTEQTPISQRMVAPARRVTSTRINSITGTQRLPSAFERAEAEGGTGVRRAITCSQCGQAGHNSRNLNCPYRYSQAGGDQAGPSS
;
A
#
# COMPACT_ATOMS: atom_id res chain seq x y z
N MET A 1 -26.78 19.40 -11.58
CA MET A 1 -25.50 19.63 -10.89
C MET A 1 -24.54 20.44 -11.76
N VAL A 2 -24.25 20.02 -12.99
CA VAL A 2 -23.37 20.74 -13.94
C VAL A 2 -23.85 22.16 -14.23
N GLU A 3 -25.15 22.37 -14.47
CA GLU A 3 -25.73 23.70 -14.75
C GLU A 3 -25.61 24.65 -13.55
N ALA A 4 -25.86 24.18 -12.33
CA ALA A 4 -25.72 24.97 -11.11
C ALA A 4 -24.26 25.35 -10.82
N LEU A 5 -23.33 24.42 -11.10
CA LEU A 5 -21.89 24.65 -10.97
C LEU A 5 -21.40 25.67 -12.01
N SER A 6 -21.89 25.57 -13.25
CA SER A 6 -21.60 26.52 -14.32
C SER A 6 -22.13 27.92 -13.98
N ALA A 7 -23.36 28.03 -13.48
CA ALA A 7 -23.93 29.30 -13.05
C ALA A 7 -23.12 29.97 -11.92
N ALA A 8 -22.69 29.20 -10.92
CA ALA A 8 -21.88 29.69 -9.81
C ALA A 8 -20.45 30.12 -10.23
N LEU A 9 -19.91 29.52 -11.29
CA LEU A 9 -18.56 29.80 -11.81
C LEU A 9 -18.55 30.75 -13.02
N SER A 10 -19.67 31.39 -13.33
CA SER A 10 -19.84 32.27 -14.49
C SER A 10 -18.86 33.45 -14.52
N GLY A 11 -18.37 33.92 -13.36
CA GLY A 11 -17.35 34.97 -13.25
C GLY A 11 -15.90 34.49 -13.41
N LEU A 12 -15.67 33.19 -13.61
CA LEU A 12 -14.33 32.58 -13.65
C LEU A 12 -14.21 31.63 -14.86
N PRO A 13 -14.11 32.16 -16.10
CA PRO A 13 -14.11 31.36 -17.32
C PRO A 13 -12.96 30.36 -17.40
N GLN A 14 -11.79 30.72 -16.87
CA GLN A 14 -10.60 29.85 -16.81
C GLN A 14 -10.83 28.61 -15.92
N VAL A 15 -11.59 28.76 -14.83
CA VAL A 15 -11.93 27.67 -13.92
C VAL A 15 -12.95 26.73 -14.58
N GLN A 16 -13.92 27.28 -15.32
CA GLN A 16 -14.88 26.48 -16.07
C GLN A 16 -14.19 25.65 -17.16
N GLU A 17 -13.28 26.25 -17.95
CA GLU A 17 -12.51 25.53 -18.98
C GLU A 17 -11.69 24.40 -18.36
N TYR A 18 -10.99 24.67 -17.25
CA TYR A 18 -10.24 23.65 -16.52
C TYR A 18 -11.11 22.47 -16.05
N ILE A 19 -12.28 22.74 -15.46
CA ILE A 19 -13.21 21.70 -15.00
C ILE A 19 -13.76 20.89 -16.17
N ASN A 20 -14.10 21.54 -17.28
CA ASN A 20 -14.58 20.85 -18.47
C ASN A 20 -13.52 19.88 -19.02
N ASN A 21 -12.25 20.32 -19.10
CA ASN A 21 -11.14 19.47 -19.51
C ASN A 21 -10.95 18.27 -18.56
N LEU A 22 -11.15 18.45 -17.25
CA LEU A 22 -11.14 17.33 -16.29
C LEU A 22 -12.30 16.35 -16.52
N LEU A 23 -13.49 16.85 -16.82
CA LEU A 23 -14.69 16.02 -17.05
C LEU A 23 -14.62 15.18 -18.34
N GLU A 24 -13.75 15.53 -19.30
CA GLU A 24 -13.43 14.65 -20.43
C GLU A 24 -12.86 13.31 -19.96
N TRP A 25 -12.04 13.34 -18.91
CA TRP A 25 -11.41 12.16 -18.30
C TRP A 25 -12.26 11.53 -17.19
N ARG A 26 -13.56 11.84 -17.11
CA ARG A 26 -14.43 11.40 -16.01
C ARG A 26 -14.44 9.88 -15.81
N GLU A 27 -14.25 9.12 -16.88
CA GLU A 27 -14.23 7.66 -16.87
C GLU A 27 -12.99 7.08 -16.16
N HIS A 28 -11.96 7.91 -15.94
CA HIS A 28 -10.75 7.54 -15.22
C HIS A 28 -10.79 7.88 -13.73
N TYR A 29 -11.83 8.57 -13.23
CA TYR A 29 -11.98 8.86 -11.80
C TYR A 29 -12.53 7.66 -11.03
N VAL A 30 -11.65 6.68 -10.79
CA VAL A 30 -11.97 5.44 -10.08
C VAL A 30 -12.66 5.71 -8.73
N SER A 31 -12.33 6.82 -8.04
CA SER A 31 -12.95 7.24 -6.78
C SER A 31 -14.48 7.33 -6.84
N ALA A 32 -15.05 7.75 -7.96
CA ALA A 32 -16.50 7.85 -8.13
C ALA A 32 -17.22 6.49 -7.97
N TRP A 33 -16.52 5.38 -8.20
CA TRP A 33 -17.02 4.03 -7.99
C TRP A 33 -16.52 3.42 -6.69
N THR A 34 -15.25 3.62 -6.33
CA THR A 34 -14.68 3.00 -5.12
C THR A 34 -15.22 3.59 -3.85
N ASP A 35 -15.50 4.90 -3.81
CA ASP A 35 -15.92 5.58 -2.58
C ASP A 35 -17.34 5.17 -2.14
N LYS A 36 -18.05 4.39 -2.98
CA LYS A 36 -19.32 3.75 -2.62
C LYS A 36 -19.16 2.51 -1.73
N HIS A 37 -17.93 2.04 -1.57
CA HIS A 37 -17.59 0.83 -0.82
C HIS A 37 -16.56 1.12 0.26
N LEU A 38 -16.63 0.35 1.34
CA LEU A 38 -15.69 0.46 2.44
C LEU A 38 -14.29 0.03 2.00
N HIS A 39 -13.38 0.99 1.94
CA HIS A 39 -11.97 0.74 1.64
C HIS A 39 -11.00 1.40 2.62
N LEU A 40 -11.46 2.22 3.58
CA LEU A 40 -10.64 2.74 4.69
C LEU A 40 -9.34 3.41 4.21
N ASN A 41 -9.43 4.08 3.06
CA ASN A 41 -8.32 4.70 2.33
C ASN A 41 -7.19 3.73 1.86
N SER A 42 -7.47 2.43 1.71
CA SER A 42 -6.57 1.46 1.08
C SER A 42 -6.79 1.38 -0.44
N THR A 43 -6.59 2.49 -1.14
CA THR A 43 -6.80 2.61 -2.60
C THR A 43 -5.53 2.34 -3.42
N SER A 44 -4.38 2.16 -2.77
CA SER A 44 -3.07 1.95 -3.40
C SER A 44 -2.32 0.77 -2.78
N SER A 45 -1.45 0.14 -3.58
CA SER A 45 -0.52 -0.92 -3.15
C SER A 45 0.60 -0.42 -2.22
N SER A 46 0.74 0.89 -2.02
CA SER A 46 1.82 1.51 -1.22
C SER A 46 1.93 0.93 0.19
N ARG A 47 0.81 0.62 0.86
CA ARG A 47 0.79 -0.01 2.19
C ARG A 47 1.40 -1.43 2.14
N VAL A 48 1.06 -2.20 1.12
CA VAL A 48 1.57 -3.57 0.91
C VAL A 48 3.04 -3.53 0.55
N GLU A 49 3.44 -2.62 -0.34
CA GLU A 49 4.83 -2.42 -0.74
C GLU A 49 5.71 -1.98 0.44
N GLY A 50 5.22 -1.06 1.28
CA GLY A 50 5.89 -0.64 2.51
C GLY A 50 6.08 -1.79 3.49
N ALA A 51 5.04 -2.61 3.70
CA ALA A 51 5.13 -3.81 4.53
C ALA A 51 6.16 -4.81 3.97
N HIS A 52 6.13 -5.06 2.65
CA HIS A 52 7.10 -5.91 1.96
C HIS A 52 8.53 -5.38 2.08
N HIS A 53 8.72 -4.07 1.95
CA HIS A 53 10.01 -3.42 2.08
C HIS A 53 10.56 -3.55 3.50
N SER A 54 9.74 -3.24 4.51
CA SER A 54 10.06 -3.40 5.93
C SER A 54 10.50 -4.83 6.24
N PHE A 55 9.74 -5.80 5.73
CA PHE A 55 10.05 -7.21 5.91
C PHE A 55 11.36 -7.63 5.23
N LYS A 56 11.55 -7.28 3.95
CA LYS A 56 12.81 -7.58 3.22
C LYS A 56 14.02 -6.96 3.91
N LYS A 57 13.89 -5.74 4.40
CA LYS A 57 14.94 -5.04 5.17
C LYS A 57 15.26 -5.78 6.46
N PHE A 58 14.24 -6.28 7.17
CA PHE A 58 14.43 -7.05 8.40
C PHE A 58 15.15 -8.38 8.14
N LEU A 59 14.86 -9.05 7.02
CA LEU A 59 15.56 -10.28 6.66
C LEU A 59 17.06 -10.07 6.43
N ASN A 60 17.46 -8.88 5.94
CA ASN A 60 18.87 -8.46 5.77
C ASN A 60 19.78 -9.44 5.01
N SER A 61 19.20 -10.37 4.22
CA SER A 61 19.92 -11.34 3.41
C SER A 61 19.00 -11.94 2.35
N SER A 62 19.56 -12.20 1.17
CA SER A 62 18.93 -13.00 0.11
C SER A 62 19.27 -14.49 0.19
N VAL A 63 20.10 -14.88 1.16
CA VAL A 63 20.60 -16.26 1.36
C VAL A 63 20.31 -16.70 2.81
N GLY A 64 19.76 -17.90 2.98
CA GLY A 64 19.48 -18.49 4.29
C GLY A 64 18.76 -19.83 4.19
N ASP A 65 18.81 -20.63 5.25
CA ASP A 65 18.05 -21.86 5.39
C ASP A 65 16.64 -21.58 5.93
N LEU A 66 15.70 -22.49 5.67
CA LEU A 66 14.31 -22.35 6.10
C LEU A 66 14.15 -22.13 7.62
N PRO A 67 14.91 -22.80 8.51
CA PRO A 67 14.86 -22.54 9.95
C PRO A 67 15.24 -21.11 10.34
N LEU A 68 16.30 -20.53 9.75
CA LEU A 68 16.69 -19.15 10.01
C LEU A 68 15.63 -18.16 9.51
N LEU A 69 15.07 -18.41 8.32
CA LEU A 69 13.99 -17.60 7.78
C LEU A 69 12.76 -17.62 8.71
N GLY A 70 12.38 -18.79 9.21
CA GLY A 70 11.28 -18.95 10.16
C GLY A 70 11.48 -18.16 11.45
N ARG A 71 12.68 -18.20 12.03
CA ARG A 71 13.02 -17.39 13.22
C ARG A 71 12.93 -15.89 12.93
N ARG A 72 13.52 -15.42 11.82
CA ARG A 72 13.46 -14.00 11.44
C ARG A 72 12.03 -13.53 11.15
N LEU A 73 11.21 -14.37 10.53
CA LEU A 73 9.78 -14.10 10.34
C LEU A 73 9.07 -13.91 11.68
N HIS A 74 9.29 -14.84 12.61
CA HIS A 74 8.71 -14.75 13.95
C HIS A 74 9.14 -13.47 14.66
N ASP A 75 10.44 -13.19 14.73
CA ASP A 75 10.99 -12.00 15.38
C ASP A 75 10.43 -10.71 14.78
N HIS A 76 10.32 -10.65 13.43
CA HIS A 76 9.73 -9.51 12.75
C HIS A 76 8.28 -9.27 13.19
N PHE A 77 7.46 -10.31 13.20
CA PHE A 77 6.06 -10.19 13.59
C PHE A 77 5.90 -9.84 15.07
N VAL A 78 6.74 -10.39 15.95
CA VAL A 78 6.75 -10.03 17.38
C VAL A 78 7.06 -8.54 17.54
N LEU A 79 8.09 -8.02 16.86
CA LEU A 79 8.44 -6.60 16.93
C LEU A 79 7.35 -5.70 16.33
N GLN A 80 6.75 -6.10 15.20
CA GLN A 80 5.61 -5.38 14.62
C GLN A 80 4.42 -5.35 15.59
N GLN A 81 4.11 -6.48 16.22
CA GLN A 81 3.01 -6.58 17.20
C GLN A 81 3.25 -5.66 18.40
N VAL A 82 4.46 -5.66 18.94
CA VAL A 82 4.84 -4.75 20.04
C VAL A 82 4.69 -3.29 19.63
N GLY A 83 5.15 -2.94 18.42
CA GLY A 83 4.99 -1.59 17.87
C GLY A 83 3.52 -1.17 17.73
N ILE A 84 2.67 -2.06 17.20
CA ILE A 84 1.23 -1.83 17.06
C ILE A 84 0.59 -1.60 18.43
N TYR A 85 0.89 -2.45 19.41
CA TYR A 85 0.38 -2.29 20.77
C TYR A 85 0.81 -0.97 21.39
N HIS A 86 2.08 -0.59 21.23
CA HIS A 86 2.57 0.69 21.72
C HIS A 86 1.83 1.88 21.10
N VAL A 87 1.57 1.84 19.78
CA VAL A 87 0.79 2.90 19.10
C VAL A 87 -0.65 2.96 19.61
N ILE A 88 -1.32 1.81 19.75
CA ILE A 88 -2.70 1.74 20.27
C ILE A 88 -2.77 2.27 21.70
N ASP A 89 -1.84 1.85 22.55
CA ASP A 89 -1.75 2.31 23.93
C ASP A 89 -1.44 3.81 24.04
N ASN A 90 -0.62 4.33 23.13
CA ASN A 90 -0.38 5.76 23.02
C ASN A 90 -1.66 6.50 22.60
N ASP A 91 -2.41 6.01 21.61
CA ASP A 91 -3.68 6.59 21.18
C ASP A 91 -4.73 6.61 22.31
N ARG A 92 -4.76 5.58 23.16
CA ARG A 92 -5.65 5.54 24.34
C ARG A 92 -5.29 6.61 25.38
N ARG A 93 -4.01 6.88 25.58
CA ARG A 93 -3.52 7.81 26.62
C ARG A 93 -3.42 9.26 26.13
N SER A 94 -3.03 9.46 24.89
CA SER A 94 -2.70 10.76 24.29
C SER A 94 -3.88 11.33 23.52
N ILE A 95 -4.94 11.67 24.25
CA ILE A 95 -6.12 12.32 23.67
C ILE A 95 -5.79 13.78 23.43
N SER A 96 -6.00 14.26 22.19
CA SER A 96 -5.86 15.67 21.85
C SER A 96 -6.73 16.54 22.75
N VAL A 97 -6.13 17.46 23.50
CA VAL A 97 -6.86 18.38 24.40
C VAL A 97 -7.89 19.20 23.63
N ARG A 98 -7.53 19.67 22.43
CA ARG A 98 -8.40 20.49 21.58
C ARG A 98 -9.65 19.73 21.12
N ILE A 99 -9.49 18.47 20.72
CA ILE A 99 -10.59 17.67 20.15
C ILE A 99 -11.38 16.98 21.27
N GLY A 100 -10.69 16.41 22.26
CA GLY A 100 -11.28 15.65 23.36
C GLY A 100 -12.06 16.47 24.38
N ALA A 101 -11.92 17.80 24.37
CA ALA A 101 -12.72 18.72 25.18
C ALA A 101 -14.12 18.97 24.58
N LEU A 102 -14.35 18.65 23.31
CA LEU A 102 -15.63 18.85 22.64
C LEU A 102 -16.61 17.75 23.07
N SER A 103 -17.82 18.14 23.50
CA SER A 103 -18.88 17.22 23.90
C SER A 103 -19.24 16.21 22.82
N LEU A 104 -19.15 16.62 21.54
CA LEU A 104 -19.37 15.77 20.38
C LEU A 104 -18.53 14.47 20.42
N PHE A 105 -17.30 14.51 20.96
CA PHE A 105 -16.40 13.36 21.00
C PHE A 105 -16.37 12.65 22.37
N ALA A 106 -17.28 12.99 23.29
CA ALA A 106 -17.22 12.53 24.68
C ALA A 106 -17.24 11.00 24.84
N GLU A 107 -17.99 10.29 23.98
CA GLU A 107 -18.10 8.83 24.01
C GLU A 107 -16.95 8.11 23.31
N VAL A 108 -16.43 8.70 22.23
CA VAL A 108 -15.41 8.06 21.39
C VAL A 108 -13.98 8.37 21.79
N ARG A 109 -13.74 9.45 22.54
CA ARG A 109 -12.39 9.85 22.99
C ARG A 109 -11.74 8.74 23.81
N GLY A 110 -10.53 8.33 23.41
CA GLY A 110 -9.80 7.22 24.04
C GLY A 110 -10.29 5.82 23.66
N ASN A 111 -11.41 5.71 22.93
CA ASN A 111 -11.98 4.44 22.45
C ASN A 111 -11.77 4.21 20.95
N ILE A 112 -11.54 5.26 20.17
CA ILE A 112 -11.18 5.19 18.74
C ILE A 112 -9.77 5.75 18.50
N SER A 113 -9.14 5.34 17.40
CA SER A 113 -7.81 5.82 17.02
C SER A 113 -7.76 7.33 16.83
N SER A 114 -6.60 7.91 17.12
CA SER A 114 -6.35 9.34 16.93
C SER A 114 -6.57 9.76 15.48
N TYR A 115 -6.23 8.88 14.53
CA TYR A 115 -6.48 9.07 13.10
C TYR A 115 -7.97 9.23 12.78
N ALA A 116 -8.83 8.31 13.25
CA ALA A 116 -10.26 8.39 13.00
C ALA A 116 -10.89 9.62 13.67
N MET A 117 -10.42 9.97 14.87
CA MET A 117 -10.86 11.17 15.59
C MET A 117 -10.51 12.45 14.83
N ASN A 118 -9.32 12.54 14.23
CA ASN A 118 -8.93 13.69 13.40
C ASN A 118 -9.79 13.81 12.13
N LEU A 119 -10.08 12.69 11.45
CA LEU A 119 -10.96 12.70 10.28
C LEU A 119 -12.39 13.16 10.63
N ALA A 120 -12.93 12.68 11.75
CA ALA A 120 -14.23 13.14 12.23
C ALA A 120 -14.20 14.64 12.61
N TYR A 121 -13.08 15.13 13.16
CA TYR A 121 -12.88 16.56 13.43
C TYR A 121 -12.85 17.40 12.13
N GLU A 122 -12.23 16.90 11.06
CA GLU A 122 -12.28 17.56 9.75
C GLU A 122 -13.71 17.62 9.21
N GLN A 123 -14.48 16.54 9.34
CA GLN A 123 -15.90 16.54 8.97
C GLN A 123 -16.75 17.49 9.83
N MET A 124 -16.46 17.62 11.13
CA MET A 124 -17.07 18.63 12.00
C MET A 124 -16.76 20.06 11.51
N SER A 125 -15.53 20.33 11.06
CA SER A 125 -15.17 21.62 10.48
C SER A 125 -16.00 21.93 9.22
N ILE A 126 -16.24 20.93 8.37
CA ILE A 126 -17.12 21.06 7.20
C ILE A 126 -18.57 21.30 7.63
N ALA A 127 -19.08 20.55 8.62
CA ALA A 127 -20.42 20.71 9.15
C ALA A 127 -20.67 22.14 9.68
N ASN A 128 -19.70 22.72 10.38
CA ASN A 128 -19.80 24.11 10.85
C ASN A 128 -19.89 25.13 9.71
N ARG A 129 -19.34 24.81 8.52
CA ARG A 129 -19.45 25.68 7.34
C ARG A 129 -20.81 25.59 6.67
N PHE A 130 -21.58 24.52 6.86
CA PHE A 130 -22.95 24.42 6.35
C PHE A 130 -23.86 25.50 6.95
N LYS A 131 -23.61 25.88 8.21
CA LYS A 131 -24.35 26.95 8.90
C LYS A 131 -24.20 28.33 8.23
N THR A 132 -23.10 28.57 7.51
CA THR A 132 -22.85 29.86 6.85
C THR A 132 -23.05 29.82 5.34
N LEU A 133 -22.75 28.69 4.68
CA LEU A 133 -22.75 28.56 3.23
C LEU A 133 -23.91 27.72 2.68
N GLY A 134 -24.68 27.08 3.56
CA GLY A 134 -25.60 26.01 3.19
C GLY A 134 -24.88 24.70 2.92
N SER A 135 -25.65 23.61 2.82
CA SER A 135 -25.15 22.27 2.55
C SER A 135 -25.66 21.75 1.23
N ALA A 136 -24.79 21.09 0.46
CA ALA A 136 -25.21 20.30 -0.69
C ALA A 136 -25.86 18.98 -0.22
N PRO A 137 -26.66 18.29 -1.06
CA PRO A 137 -27.18 16.97 -0.71
C PRO A 137 -26.05 16.00 -0.32
N CYS A 138 -26.28 15.22 0.74
CA CYS A 138 -25.30 14.25 1.21
C CYS A 138 -25.07 13.16 0.17
N SER A 139 -23.82 12.95 -0.24
CA SER A 139 -23.44 11.84 -1.11
C SER A 139 -23.26 10.52 -0.36
N SER A 140 -23.15 10.55 0.97
CA SER A 140 -22.81 9.42 1.85
C SER A 140 -21.48 8.71 1.56
N ASN A 141 -20.76 9.07 0.48
CA ASN A 141 -19.52 8.45 0.04
C ASN A 141 -18.45 8.43 1.14
N PHE A 142 -18.29 9.54 1.89
CA PHE A 142 -17.29 9.59 2.96
C PHE A 142 -17.56 8.53 4.05
N SER A 143 -18.83 8.39 4.47
CA SER A 143 -19.20 7.39 5.46
C SER A 143 -19.11 5.97 4.91
N ALA A 144 -19.48 5.77 3.64
CA ALA A 144 -19.34 4.47 2.98
C ALA A 144 -17.88 4.04 2.85
N SER A 145 -16.99 4.94 2.44
CA SER A 145 -15.59 4.64 2.17
C SER A 145 -14.72 4.53 3.43
N MET A 146 -14.92 5.45 4.39
CA MET A 146 -14.11 5.53 5.60
C MET A 146 -14.74 4.83 6.79
N GLY A 147 -16.06 4.58 6.79
CA GLY A 147 -16.76 4.09 7.97
C GLY A 147 -16.68 5.07 9.14
N ILE A 148 -16.74 6.37 8.84
CA ILE A 148 -16.72 7.49 9.79
C ILE A 148 -17.89 8.42 9.44
N PRO A 149 -18.57 9.04 10.41
CA PRO A 149 -19.66 9.97 10.12
C PRO A 149 -19.22 11.11 9.20
N CYS A 150 -19.98 11.35 8.13
CA CYS A 150 -19.75 12.48 7.24
C CYS A 150 -20.22 13.78 7.89
N ALA A 151 -19.83 14.92 7.31
CA ALA A 151 -20.22 16.24 7.80
C ALA A 151 -21.75 16.39 8.02
N HIS A 152 -22.58 15.83 7.13
CA HIS A 152 -24.05 15.87 7.27
C HIS A 152 -24.56 15.09 8.48
N GLN A 153 -23.99 13.93 8.75
CA GLN A 153 -24.37 13.16 9.94
C GLN A 153 -23.91 13.88 11.20
N ILE A 154 -22.69 14.43 11.20
CA ILE A 154 -22.15 15.18 12.33
C ILE A 154 -22.97 16.45 12.61
N GLU A 155 -23.43 17.14 11.56
CA GLU A 155 -24.32 18.30 11.70
C GLU A 155 -25.57 17.96 12.50
N ALA A 156 -26.23 16.83 12.20
CA ALA A 156 -27.39 16.38 12.96
C ALA A 156 -27.08 16.17 14.45
N TYR A 157 -25.96 15.51 14.78
CA TYR A 157 -25.53 15.34 16.18
C TYR A 157 -25.20 16.67 16.86
N LEU A 158 -24.59 17.61 16.14
CA LEU A 158 -24.29 18.94 16.66
C LEU A 158 -25.56 19.74 16.98
N ASP A 159 -26.58 19.63 16.12
CA ASP A 159 -27.84 20.34 16.30
C ASP A 159 -28.69 19.71 17.42
N ASP A 160 -28.63 18.39 17.58
CA ASP A 160 -29.25 17.67 18.70
C ASP A 160 -28.46 17.81 20.02
N GLY A 161 -27.22 18.33 19.96
CA GLY A 161 -26.34 18.45 21.12
C GLY A 161 -25.86 17.10 21.68
N LEU A 162 -25.86 16.05 20.85
CA LEU A 162 -25.52 14.69 21.24
C LEU A 162 -24.07 14.33 20.90
N PRO A 163 -23.42 13.46 21.70
CA PRO A 163 -22.13 12.89 21.33
C PRO A 163 -22.27 11.92 20.15
N LEU A 164 -21.19 11.73 19.39
CA LEU A 164 -21.12 10.69 18.37
C LEU A 164 -21.04 9.32 19.04
N PRO A 165 -21.94 8.38 18.72
CA PRO A 165 -21.92 7.05 19.30
C PRO A 165 -20.79 6.21 18.71
N MET A 166 -20.25 5.26 19.48
CA MET A 166 -19.20 4.32 19.03
C MET A 166 -19.61 3.54 17.77
N ASP A 167 -20.88 3.16 17.67
CA ASP A 167 -21.41 2.38 16.54
C ASP A 167 -21.46 3.16 15.21
N SER A 168 -21.31 4.49 15.26
CA SER A 168 -21.19 5.30 14.05
C SER A 168 -19.82 5.17 13.37
N PHE A 169 -18.86 4.53 14.04
CA PHE A 169 -17.52 4.27 13.52
C PHE A 169 -17.33 2.79 13.22
N ASN A 170 -16.65 2.49 12.10
CA ASN A 170 -16.26 1.12 11.78
C ASN A 170 -15.33 0.55 12.85
N LYS A 171 -15.52 -0.73 13.19
CA LYS A 171 -14.73 -1.46 14.20
C LYS A 171 -13.21 -1.44 13.94
N GLN A 172 -12.78 -1.25 12.69
CA GLN A 172 -11.36 -1.07 12.35
C GLN A 172 -10.72 0.11 13.09
N TRP A 173 -11.50 1.12 13.46
CA TRP A 173 -11.02 2.31 14.14
C TRP A 173 -11.04 2.20 15.66
N TRP A 174 -11.69 1.16 16.20
CA TRP A 174 -11.82 0.99 17.64
C TRP A 174 -10.47 0.55 18.22
N LEU A 175 -10.09 1.16 19.34
CA LEU A 175 -8.90 0.79 20.09
C LEU A 175 -9.14 -0.47 20.94
N GLU A 176 -10.38 -0.97 21.05
CA GLU A 176 -10.66 -2.20 21.76
C GLU A 176 -10.06 -3.40 21.03
N LEU A 177 -9.07 -4.03 21.67
CA LEU A 177 -8.26 -5.07 21.09
C LEU A 177 -8.84 -6.44 21.43
N ARG A 178 -10.09 -6.69 21.00
CA ARG A 178 -10.62 -8.06 20.92
C ARG A 178 -10.24 -8.64 19.58
N THR A 179 -8.95 -8.93 19.39
CA THR A 179 -8.58 -9.90 18.36
C THR A 179 -9.00 -11.25 18.88
N GLU A 180 -10.24 -11.66 18.58
CA GLU A 180 -10.56 -13.08 18.62
C GLU A 180 -9.49 -13.77 17.79
N GLN A 181 -8.81 -14.75 18.39
CA GLN A 181 -7.76 -15.46 17.69
C GLN A 181 -8.39 -16.03 16.41
N THR A 182 -7.90 -15.60 15.25
CA THR A 182 -8.30 -16.22 13.98
C THR A 182 -8.10 -17.73 14.13
N PRO A 183 -9.15 -18.54 13.96
CA PRO A 183 -9.04 -19.97 14.08
C PRO A 183 -7.89 -20.50 13.22
N ILE A 184 -7.16 -21.51 13.70
CA ILE A 184 -6.04 -22.11 12.96
C ILE A 184 -6.46 -22.52 11.54
N SER A 185 -7.72 -22.94 11.37
CA SER A 185 -8.34 -23.27 10.08
C SER A 185 -8.38 -22.12 9.08
N GLN A 186 -8.42 -20.86 9.53
CA GLN A 186 -8.32 -19.67 8.68
C GLN A 186 -6.88 -19.20 8.46
N ARG A 187 -5.93 -19.61 9.30
CA ARG A 187 -4.50 -19.24 9.19
C ARG A 187 -3.75 -20.11 8.18
N MET A 188 -4.17 -21.36 8.01
CA MET A 188 -3.61 -22.25 7.00
C MET A 188 -4.32 -22.01 5.67
N VAL A 189 -3.72 -21.18 4.80
CA VAL A 189 -4.05 -21.26 3.37
C VAL A 189 -3.57 -22.64 2.93
N ALA A 190 -4.52 -23.54 2.68
CA ALA A 190 -4.21 -24.85 2.13
C ALA A 190 -3.29 -24.64 0.91
N PRO A 191 -2.16 -25.34 0.81
CA PRO A 191 -1.27 -25.19 -0.34
C PRO A 191 -2.13 -25.35 -1.59
N ALA A 192 -2.13 -24.33 -2.46
CA ALA A 192 -2.91 -24.35 -3.68
C ALA A 192 -2.66 -25.69 -4.36
N ARG A 193 -3.70 -26.53 -4.42
CA ARG A 193 -3.57 -27.88 -4.97
C ARG A 193 -3.05 -27.67 -6.38
N ARG A 194 -1.80 -28.08 -6.63
CA ARG A 194 -1.21 -27.95 -7.95
C ARG A 194 -2.16 -28.68 -8.88
N VAL A 195 -2.90 -27.95 -9.71
CA VAL A 195 -3.63 -28.57 -10.81
C VAL A 195 -2.53 -29.28 -11.56
N THR A 196 -2.53 -30.61 -11.49
CA THR A 196 -1.57 -31.44 -12.19
C THR A 196 -1.85 -31.22 -13.66
N SER A 197 -1.21 -30.19 -14.22
CA SER A 197 -1.02 -30.10 -15.66
C SER A 197 -0.19 -31.32 -16.00
N THR A 198 -0.85 -32.29 -16.62
CA THR A 198 -0.26 -33.46 -17.25
C THR A 198 0.74 -32.97 -18.29
N ARG A 199 1.99 -32.80 -17.87
CA ARG A 199 3.25 -32.97 -18.61
C ARG A 199 4.41 -32.64 -17.67
N ILE A 200 4.84 -33.66 -16.92
CA ILE A 200 6.13 -33.65 -16.23
C ILE A 200 7.18 -33.87 -17.33
N ASN A 201 7.78 -32.80 -17.84
CA ASN A 201 9.12 -32.95 -18.40
C ASN A 201 10.07 -33.09 -17.21
N SER A 202 10.78 -34.22 -17.13
CA SER A 202 11.74 -34.50 -16.07
C SER A 202 12.81 -33.41 -16.03
N ILE A 203 12.82 -32.62 -14.95
CA ILE A 203 13.84 -31.60 -14.72
C ILE A 203 15.11 -32.31 -14.23
N THR A 204 16.12 -32.41 -15.09
CA THR A 204 17.44 -33.00 -14.80
C THR A 204 18.50 -31.95 -14.45
N GLY A 205 18.09 -30.77 -13.95
CA GLY A 205 19.00 -29.67 -13.64
C GLY A 205 18.73 -29.01 -12.29
N THR A 206 19.79 -28.60 -11.59
CA THR A 206 19.78 -27.90 -10.29
C THR A 206 19.35 -26.44 -10.34
N GLN A 207 18.81 -25.96 -11.47
CA GLN A 207 18.45 -24.56 -11.64
C GLN A 207 17.02 -24.28 -11.14
N ARG A 208 16.83 -23.09 -10.55
CA ARG A 208 15.52 -22.64 -10.08
C ARG A 208 14.56 -22.50 -11.26
N LEU A 209 13.30 -22.89 -11.05
CA LEU A 209 12.25 -22.66 -12.03
C LEU A 209 11.92 -21.15 -12.11
N PRO A 210 11.79 -20.58 -13.31
CA PRO A 210 11.42 -19.17 -13.47
C PRO A 210 9.98 -18.92 -13.00
N SER A 211 9.77 -17.75 -12.40
CA SER A 211 8.46 -17.28 -11.94
C SER A 211 7.51 -17.01 -13.11
N ALA A 212 6.21 -16.86 -12.81
CA ALA A 212 5.20 -16.54 -13.84
C ALA A 212 5.46 -15.18 -14.52
N PHE A 213 5.98 -14.21 -13.77
CA PHE A 213 6.30 -12.87 -14.28
C PHE A 213 7.51 -12.90 -15.23
N GLU A 214 8.57 -13.63 -14.86
CA GLU A 214 9.74 -13.86 -15.74
C GLU A 214 9.38 -14.61 -17.03
N ARG A 215 8.34 -15.46 -17.00
CA ARG A 215 7.81 -16.14 -18.20
C ARG A 215 7.04 -15.19 -19.10
N ALA A 216 6.16 -14.36 -18.53
CA ALA A 216 5.42 -13.35 -19.29
C ALA A 216 6.34 -12.28 -19.91
N GLU A 217 7.41 -11.87 -19.22
CA GLU A 217 8.43 -10.97 -19.77
C GLU A 217 9.24 -11.60 -20.92
N ALA A 218 9.48 -12.92 -20.85
CA ALA A 218 10.13 -13.65 -21.94
C ALA A 218 9.20 -13.82 -23.16
N GLU A 219 7.89 -13.93 -22.94
CA GLU A 219 6.87 -14.09 -23.99
C GLU A 219 6.44 -12.74 -24.61
N GLY A 220 6.46 -11.65 -23.84
CA GLY A 220 6.05 -10.31 -24.27
C GLY A 220 7.16 -9.41 -24.83
N GLY A 221 8.42 -9.87 -24.82
CA GLY A 221 9.56 -9.08 -25.30
C GLY A 221 9.81 -9.24 -26.79
N THR A 222 9.40 -8.27 -27.61
CA THR A 222 9.84 -8.11 -29.02
C THR A 222 11.30 -7.62 -29.15
N GLY A 223 12.16 -7.99 -28.20
CA GLY A 223 13.57 -7.63 -28.19
C GLY A 223 14.41 -8.83 -28.62
N VAL A 224 14.91 -8.81 -29.85
CA VAL A 224 16.01 -9.69 -30.28
C VAL A 224 17.13 -9.56 -29.27
N ARG A 225 17.35 -10.57 -28.42
CA ARG A 225 18.49 -10.60 -27.49
C ARG A 225 19.75 -10.53 -28.34
N ARG A 226 20.48 -9.40 -28.27
CA ARG A 226 21.78 -9.27 -28.97
C ARG A 226 22.67 -10.41 -28.53
N ALA A 227 23.24 -11.13 -29.49
CA ALA A 227 24.17 -12.21 -29.22
C ALA A 227 25.32 -11.70 -28.35
N ILE A 228 25.61 -12.41 -27.26
CA ILE A 228 26.73 -12.09 -26.37
C ILE A 228 28.02 -12.12 -27.20
N THR A 229 28.74 -11.01 -27.27
CA THR A 229 30.04 -10.89 -27.91
C THR A 229 31.14 -10.74 -26.86
N CYS A 230 32.25 -11.42 -27.07
CA CYS A 230 33.39 -11.40 -26.18
C CYS A 230 34.12 -10.06 -26.27
N SER A 231 34.26 -9.35 -25.15
CA SER A 231 34.94 -8.04 -25.12
C SER A 231 36.45 -8.10 -25.37
N GLN A 232 37.07 -9.28 -25.30
CA GLN A 232 38.50 -9.47 -25.56
C GLN A 232 38.81 -9.92 -26.99
N CYS A 233 38.01 -10.83 -27.57
CA CYS A 233 38.27 -11.41 -28.90
C CYS A 233 37.25 -11.01 -29.97
N GLY A 234 36.16 -10.33 -29.59
CA GLY A 234 35.10 -9.89 -30.48
C GLY A 234 34.16 -10.98 -30.99
N GLN A 235 34.43 -12.26 -30.73
CA GLN A 235 33.60 -13.35 -31.23
C GLN A 235 32.26 -13.48 -30.49
N ALA A 236 31.20 -13.81 -31.23
CA ALA A 236 29.87 -14.02 -30.68
C ALA A 236 29.73 -15.41 -30.02
N GLY A 237 28.81 -15.53 -29.05
CA GLY A 237 28.47 -16.78 -28.35
C GLY A 237 29.15 -16.99 -27.00
N HIS A 238 30.08 -16.10 -26.58
CA HIS A 238 30.73 -16.20 -25.27
C HIS A 238 31.23 -14.83 -24.75
N ASN A 239 31.54 -14.74 -23.46
CA ASN A 239 32.16 -13.56 -22.84
C ASN A 239 33.66 -13.77 -22.56
N SER A 240 34.40 -12.71 -22.23
CA SER A 240 35.86 -12.74 -22.05
C SER A 240 36.36 -13.66 -20.92
N ARG A 241 35.49 -14.08 -20.01
CA ARG A 241 35.83 -14.99 -18.91
C ARG A 241 35.61 -16.46 -19.25
N ASN A 242 34.99 -16.76 -20.39
CA ASN A 242 34.69 -18.12 -20.83
C ASN A 242 35.98 -18.85 -21.27
N LEU A 243 36.08 -20.15 -20.96
CA LEU A 243 37.20 -21.01 -21.35
C LEU A 243 37.41 -21.08 -22.87
N ASN A 244 36.34 -20.86 -23.64
CA ASN A 244 36.40 -20.84 -25.11
C ASN A 244 37.00 -19.55 -25.68
N CYS A 245 37.30 -18.54 -24.85
CA CYS A 245 38.00 -17.34 -25.31
C CYS A 245 39.51 -17.66 -25.44
N PRO A 246 40.10 -17.57 -26.65
CA PRO A 246 41.51 -17.91 -26.86
C PRO A 246 42.48 -16.95 -26.12
N TYR A 247 42.00 -15.79 -25.69
CA TYR A 247 42.80 -14.78 -24.97
C TYR A 247 42.54 -14.73 -23.46
N ARG A 248 41.84 -15.72 -22.90
CA ARG A 248 41.48 -15.73 -21.46
C ARG A 248 42.68 -15.57 -20.52
N TYR A 249 43.84 -16.11 -20.88
CA TYR A 249 45.04 -16.16 -20.03
C TYR A 249 46.12 -15.14 -20.39
N SER A 250 45.89 -14.24 -21.35
CA SER A 250 46.93 -13.34 -21.85
C SER A 250 47.28 -12.17 -20.92
N GLN A 251 46.62 -12.02 -19.76
CA GLN A 251 46.88 -10.96 -18.78
C GLN A 251 47.28 -11.48 -17.38
N ALA A 252 47.93 -12.64 -17.30
CA ALA A 252 48.41 -13.20 -16.02
C ALA A 252 49.94 -13.28 -15.91
N GLY A 253 50.69 -12.46 -16.66
CA GLY A 253 52.16 -12.41 -16.61
C GLY A 253 52.67 -10.98 -16.60
N GLY A 254 52.79 -10.40 -15.41
CA GLY A 254 53.42 -9.10 -15.18
C GLY A 254 54.34 -9.19 -13.97
N ASP A 255 55.47 -9.88 -14.13
CA ASP A 255 56.59 -9.82 -13.19
C ASP A 255 57.20 -8.41 -13.25
N GLN A 256 57.11 -7.67 -12.14
CA GLN A 256 57.92 -6.47 -11.94
C GLN A 256 59.32 -6.89 -11.48
N ALA A 257 60.26 -6.97 -12.41
CA ALA A 257 61.68 -6.87 -12.12
C ALA A 257 62.09 -5.39 -12.22
N GLY A 258 62.30 -4.73 -11.09
CA GLY A 258 62.91 -3.39 -11.05
C GLY A 258 64.43 -3.49 -11.23
N PRO A 259 65.09 -2.60 -11.99
CA PRO A 259 66.54 -2.58 -12.06
C PRO A 259 67.12 -1.78 -10.90
N SER A 260 68.12 -2.35 -10.26
CA SER A 260 69.11 -1.67 -9.43
C SER A 260 70.08 -0.89 -10.32
N SER A 261 70.22 0.42 -10.09
CA SER A 261 71.43 1.26 -10.18
C SER A 261 71.07 2.68 -9.78
#